data_AF-A0A5J4XFQ7-F1
#
_entry.id   AF-A0A5J4XFQ7-F1
#
_cell.length_a   1.000
_cell.length_b   1.000
_cell.length_c   1.000
_cell.angle_alpha   90.00
_cell.angle_beta   90.00
_cell.angle_gamma   90.00
#
_symmetry.space_group_name_H-M   'P 1'
#
loop_
_entity.id
_entity.type
_entity.pdbx_description
1 polymer ?
#
loop_
_entity_poly.entity_id
_entity_poly.type
_entity_poly.pdbx_seq_one_letter_code
_entity_poly.pdbx_strand_id
1 'polypeptide(L)'
;PPGGSLPNVAVPNCPALPDWNQQRPYLTGQYLMESLEMEEPSTSRQQPLESFSPAVQEIVVLEDMLWGFMGFEGKYIKANRARSSKGGVSFVLKGKLDAAVHELVARMLPICEYVVVIQRFVETRSAYQWGLVCHAAAASMRSVLQDWTLMVTQLEHQLRTGRLTL
;
A
#
# COMPACT_ATOMS: atom_id res chain seq x y z
N PRO A 1 -18.36 -8.63 11.03
CA PRO A 1 -18.83 -9.82 10.28
C PRO A 1 -17.88 -10.11 9.10
N PRO A 2 -17.19 -11.26 9.09
CA PRO A 2 -16.33 -11.61 7.97
C PRO A 2 -17.21 -11.75 6.72
N GLY A 3 -16.72 -11.19 5.62
CA GLY A 3 -17.48 -10.92 4.41
C GLY A 3 -18.22 -12.16 3.90
N GLY A 4 -19.49 -11.96 3.56
CA GLY A 4 -20.31 -12.96 2.92
C GLY A 4 -19.62 -13.51 1.69
N SER A 5 -19.18 -14.76 1.80
CA SER A 5 -18.85 -15.61 0.66
C SER A 5 -20.10 -15.70 -0.20
N LEU A 6 -20.09 -15.03 -1.35
CA LEU A 6 -21.03 -15.34 -2.43
C LEU A 6 -20.98 -16.86 -2.67
N PRO A 7 -22.15 -17.51 -2.89
CA PRO A 7 -22.19 -18.94 -3.09
C PRO A 7 -21.25 -19.31 -4.23
N ASN A 8 -20.27 -20.14 -3.89
CA ASN A 8 -19.26 -20.65 -4.80
C ASN A 8 -20.00 -21.43 -5.89
N VAL A 9 -20.26 -20.80 -7.03
CA VAL A 9 -20.61 -21.51 -8.25
C VAL A 9 -19.32 -22.20 -8.67
N ALA A 10 -19.03 -23.33 -8.01
CA ALA A 10 -17.90 -24.17 -8.31
C ALA A 10 -18.08 -24.62 -9.77
N VAL A 11 -17.35 -23.99 -10.68
CA VAL A 11 -17.33 -24.42 -12.08
C VAL A 11 -16.74 -25.83 -12.06
N PRO A 12 -17.50 -26.86 -12.44
CA PRO A 12 -16.98 -28.22 -12.43
C PRO A 12 -15.76 -28.29 -13.36
N ASN A 13 -14.64 -28.84 -12.85
CA ASN A 13 -13.33 -28.97 -13.52
C ASN A 13 -12.44 -27.72 -13.64
N CYS A 14 -12.60 -26.70 -12.80
CA CYS A 14 -11.64 -25.60 -12.75
C CYS A 14 -10.30 -26.05 -12.12
N PRO A 15 -9.13 -25.81 -12.75
CA PRO A 15 -7.85 -26.12 -12.13
C PRO A 15 -7.66 -25.26 -10.87
N ALA A 16 -7.36 -25.91 -9.75
CA ALA A 16 -7.05 -25.21 -8.51
C ALA A 16 -5.62 -24.63 -8.56
N LEU A 17 -5.44 -23.45 -7.99
CA LEU A 17 -4.10 -22.94 -7.71
C LEU A 17 -3.51 -23.72 -6.52
N PRO A 18 -2.18 -23.91 -6.47
CA PRO A 18 -1.54 -24.49 -5.30
C PRO A 18 -1.80 -23.67 -4.03
N ASP A 19 -1.94 -24.36 -2.89
CA ASP A 19 -2.27 -23.71 -1.60
C ASP A 19 -1.26 -22.62 -1.19
N TRP A 20 0.02 -22.81 -1.53
CA TRP A 20 1.06 -21.83 -1.22
C TRP A 20 0.79 -20.46 -1.85
N ASN A 21 0.03 -20.38 -2.95
CA ASN A 21 -0.30 -19.11 -3.58
C ASN A 21 -1.26 -18.25 -2.74
N GLN A 22 -2.09 -18.87 -1.89
CA GLN A 22 -3.00 -18.17 -0.99
C GLN A 22 -2.43 -18.00 0.42
N GLN A 23 -1.53 -18.89 0.83
CA GLN A 23 -0.91 -18.86 2.15
C GLN A 23 0.19 -17.81 2.29
N ARG A 24 0.68 -17.23 1.19
CA ARG A 24 1.78 -16.25 1.21
C ARG A 24 1.22 -14.83 1.32
N PRO A 25 1.47 -14.11 2.43
CA PRO A 25 0.92 -12.77 2.68
C PRO A 25 1.37 -11.73 1.64
N TYR A 26 2.60 -11.85 1.14
CA TYR A 26 3.17 -10.97 0.11
C TYR A 26 2.62 -11.23 -1.30
N LEU A 27 1.97 -12.37 -1.54
CA LEU A 27 1.34 -12.68 -2.84
C LEU A 27 -0.15 -12.34 -2.87
N THR A 28 -0.72 -11.92 -1.73
CA THR A 28 -2.15 -11.66 -1.56
C THR A 28 -2.43 -10.25 -1.04
N GLY A 29 -1.40 -9.41 -0.91
CA GLY A 29 -1.51 -8.07 -0.36
C GLY A 29 -1.89 -8.04 1.13
N GLN A 30 -1.77 -9.17 1.83
CA GLN A 30 -2.11 -9.29 3.25
C GLN A 30 -0.94 -8.94 4.17
N TYR A 31 0.27 -8.78 3.63
CA TYR A 31 1.46 -8.45 4.41
C TYR A 31 1.30 -7.18 5.27
N LEU A 32 0.57 -6.16 4.81
CA LEU A 32 0.30 -4.95 5.61
C LEU A 32 -0.62 -5.28 6.79
N MET A 33 -1.63 -6.14 6.59
CA MET A 33 -2.54 -6.54 7.66
C MET A 33 -1.81 -7.37 8.71
N GLU A 34 -0.95 -8.29 8.29
CA GLU A 34 -0.15 -9.11 9.20
C GLU A 34 0.90 -8.26 9.95
N SER A 35 1.54 -7.30 9.26
CA SER A 35 2.44 -6.32 9.90
C SER A 35 1.73 -5.53 11.01
N LEU A 36 0.45 -5.18 10.81
CA LEU A 36 -0.37 -4.48 11.80
C LEU A 36 -0.77 -5.38 12.98
N GLU A 37 -0.94 -6.67 12.77
CA GLU A 37 -1.30 -7.64 13.81
C GLU A 37 -0.10 -8.06 14.64
N MET A 38 1.09 -8.08 14.05
CA MET A 38 2.31 -8.49 14.73
C MET A 38 2.88 -7.46 15.70
N GLU A 39 2.41 -6.19 15.71
CA GLU A 39 2.92 -5.05 16.52
C GLU A 39 4.30 -5.33 17.14
N GLU A 40 5.31 -5.57 16.29
CA GLU A 40 6.66 -5.81 16.77
C GLU A 40 7.06 -4.54 17.52
N PRO A 41 7.45 -4.62 18.81
CA PRO A 41 7.92 -3.47 19.55
C PRO A 41 9.18 -2.98 18.85
N SER A 42 9.03 -1.96 18.01
CA SER A 42 10.09 -1.45 17.15
C SER A 42 11.28 -1.06 18.03
N THR A 43 12.27 -1.93 18.07
CA THR A 43 13.46 -1.86 18.92
C THR A 43 14.49 -0.87 18.38
N SER A 44 14.25 -0.28 17.21
CA SER A 44 15.01 0.85 16.70
C SER A 44 14.50 2.15 17.31
N ARG A 45 15.34 2.81 18.13
CA ARG A 45 15.16 4.22 18.51
C ARG A 45 15.16 5.09 17.26
N GLN A 46 14.00 5.25 16.61
CA GLN A 46 13.85 6.18 15.50
C GLN A 46 14.06 7.60 16.05
N GLN A 47 14.93 8.38 15.42
CA GLN A 47 15.07 9.78 15.78
C GLN A 47 13.75 10.50 15.50
N PRO A 48 13.23 11.32 16.44
CA PRO A 48 12.04 12.11 16.20
C PRO A 48 12.22 13.02 14.99
N LEU A 49 11.19 13.16 14.15
CA LEU A 49 11.17 14.12 13.04
C LEU A 49 11.58 15.53 13.49
N GLU A 50 11.15 15.92 14.69
CA GLU A 50 11.44 17.20 15.33
C GLU A 50 12.95 17.49 15.50
N SER A 51 13.81 16.47 15.47
CA SER A 51 15.26 16.64 15.61
C SER A 51 15.96 17.10 14.33
N PHE A 52 15.29 17.03 13.19
CA PHE A 52 15.84 17.43 11.89
C PHE A 52 15.47 18.87 11.55
N SER A 53 16.26 19.50 10.67
CA SER A 53 15.91 20.80 10.08
C SER A 53 14.68 20.66 9.16
N PRO A 54 13.89 21.73 8.94
CA PRO A 54 12.65 21.64 8.15
C PRO A 54 12.89 21.11 6.73
N ALA A 55 13.98 21.51 6.08
CA ALA A 55 14.36 20.99 4.76
C ALA A 55 14.65 19.48 4.77
N VAL A 56 15.27 18.96 5.83
CA VAL A 56 15.53 17.52 5.97
C VAL A 56 14.26 16.76 6.32
N GLN A 57 13.38 17.34 7.16
CA GLN A 57 12.08 16.76 7.47
C GLN A 57 11.25 16.56 6.19
N GLU A 58 11.23 17.56 5.31
CA GLU A 58 10.52 17.51 4.03
C GLU A 58 11.01 16.35 3.15
N ILE A 59 12.33 16.23 2.98
CA ILE A 59 12.94 15.15 2.17
C ILE A 59 12.62 13.78 2.77
N VAL A 60 12.79 13.62 4.08
CA VAL A 60 12.55 12.35 4.78
C VAL A 60 11.09 11.91 4.67
N VAL A 61 10.15 12.85 4.77
CA VAL A 61 8.72 12.55 4.62
C VAL A 61 8.37 12.26 3.16
N LEU A 62 8.97 12.96 2.19
CA LEU A 62 8.82 12.66 0.77
C LEU A 62 9.30 11.25 0.43
N GLU A 63 10.48 10.84 0.94
CA GLU A 63 10.98 9.48 0.76
C GLU A 63 9.98 8.45 1.29
N ASP A 64 9.54 8.60 2.53
CA ASP A 64 8.54 7.72 3.16
C ASP A 64 7.20 7.71 2.41
N MET A 65 6.81 8.83 1.82
CA MET A 65 5.60 8.94 1.03
C MET A 65 5.71 8.16 -0.29
N LEU A 66 6.87 8.20 -0.95
CA LEU A 66 7.16 7.38 -2.13
C LEU A 66 7.16 5.88 -1.79
N TRP A 67 7.64 5.49 -0.60
CA TRP A 67 7.47 4.11 -0.09
C TRP A 67 5.99 3.74 0.06
N GLY A 68 5.20 4.64 0.64
CA GLY A 68 3.74 4.48 0.76
C GLY A 68 3.03 4.33 -0.59
N PHE A 69 3.46 5.09 -1.61
CA PHE A 69 2.93 5.00 -2.97
C PHE A 69 3.17 3.63 -3.61
N MET A 70 4.21 2.92 -3.20
CA MET A 70 4.49 1.55 -3.65
C MET A 70 3.76 0.49 -2.82
N GLY A 71 3.05 0.90 -1.75
CA GLY A 71 2.32 0.03 -0.85
C GLY A 71 3.11 -0.38 0.40
N PHE A 72 4.32 0.14 0.62
CA PHE A 72 5.15 -0.23 1.77
C PHE A 72 5.02 0.75 2.93
N GLU A 73 5.30 0.30 4.15
CA GLU A 73 5.44 1.19 5.28
C GLU A 73 6.81 1.90 5.27
N GLY A 74 6.78 3.21 5.53
CA GLY A 74 7.98 4.01 5.78
C GLY A 74 8.41 3.98 7.25
N LYS A 75 9.35 4.87 7.60
CA LYS A 75 9.81 5.06 8.99
C LYS A 75 8.76 5.81 9.82
N TYR A 76 8.28 6.92 9.28
CA TYR A 76 7.32 7.85 9.86
C TYR A 76 5.92 7.68 9.27
N ILE A 77 5.78 7.37 7.98
CA ILE A 77 4.48 7.02 7.39
C ILE A 77 4.20 5.54 7.63
N LYS A 78 3.21 5.26 8.46
CA LYS A 78 2.85 3.90 8.88
C LYS A 78 1.47 3.51 8.38
N ALA A 79 1.32 2.25 7.99
CA ALA A 79 -0.01 1.70 7.80
C ALA A 79 -0.72 1.62 9.15
N ASN A 80 -2.04 1.63 9.10
CA ASN A 80 -2.94 1.48 10.22
C ASN A 80 -4.21 0.78 9.72
N ARG A 81 -4.96 0.17 10.63
CA ARG A 81 -6.25 -0.42 10.28
C ARG A 81 -7.23 0.72 9.96
N ALA A 82 -7.75 0.72 8.74
CA ALA A 82 -8.72 1.73 8.33
C ALA A 82 -9.95 1.64 9.24
N ARG A 83 -10.46 2.81 9.66
CA ARG A 83 -11.67 2.90 10.51
C ARG A 83 -12.94 2.43 9.82
N SER A 84 -12.90 2.21 8.51
CA SER A 84 -14.03 1.71 7.74
C SER A 84 -14.32 0.24 8.04
N SER A 85 -15.60 -0.09 8.26
CA SER A 85 -16.12 -1.43 8.58
C SER A 85 -15.72 -2.54 7.59
N LYS A 86 -15.18 -2.20 6.41
CA LYS A 86 -14.76 -3.13 5.36
C LYS A 86 -13.33 -3.69 5.49
N GLY A 87 -12.59 -3.34 6.55
CA GLY A 87 -11.27 -3.95 6.81
C GLY A 87 -10.19 -3.54 5.80
N GLY A 88 -9.99 -2.23 5.63
CA GLY A 88 -8.95 -1.66 4.78
C GLY A 88 -7.68 -1.27 5.54
N VAL A 89 -6.68 -0.84 4.78
CA VAL A 89 -5.43 -0.25 5.30
C VAL A 89 -5.49 1.26 5.07
N SER A 90 -5.14 2.04 6.10
CA SER A 90 -4.99 3.49 6.02
C SER A 90 -3.57 3.90 6.34
N PHE A 91 -3.05 4.95 5.73
CA PHE A 91 -1.70 5.44 6.03
C PHE A 91 -1.74 6.68 6.91
N VAL A 92 -0.91 6.71 7.94
CA VAL A 92 -0.84 7.80 8.92
C VAL A 92 0.61 8.22 9.12
N LEU A 93 0.84 9.53 9.07
CA LEU A 93 2.11 10.14 9.40
C LEU A 93 2.29 10.19 10.93
N LYS A 94 3.36 9.58 11.43
CA LYS A 94 3.77 9.61 12.84
C LYS A 94 4.88 10.64 13.04
N GLY A 95 4.52 11.79 13.60
CA GLY A 95 5.47 12.85 13.99
C GLY A 95 4.86 14.24 13.87
N LYS A 96 5.58 15.24 14.36
CA LYS A 96 5.21 16.65 14.16
C LYS A 96 6.06 17.24 13.06
N LEU A 97 5.39 17.93 12.14
CA LEU A 97 5.95 18.70 11.05
C LEU A 97 5.32 20.09 11.06
N ASP A 98 5.83 20.97 10.21
CA ASP A 98 5.12 22.21 9.90
C ASP A 98 3.70 21.91 9.40
N ALA A 99 2.74 22.74 9.81
CA ALA A 99 1.33 22.48 9.58
C ALA A 99 0.98 22.43 8.08
N ALA A 100 1.65 23.24 7.25
CA ALA A 100 1.40 23.24 5.81
C ALA A 100 1.88 21.93 5.16
N VAL A 101 3.10 21.50 5.50
CA VAL A 101 3.70 20.26 4.99
C VAL A 101 2.89 19.04 5.44
N HIS A 102 2.49 19.01 6.71
CA HIS A 102 1.65 17.94 7.24
C HIS A 102 0.33 17.83 6.49
N GLU A 103 -0.35 18.96 6.22
CA GLU A 103 -1.62 18.96 5.50
C GLU A 103 -1.46 18.46 4.06
N LEU A 104 -0.39 18.88 3.35
CA LEU A 104 -0.11 18.40 2.00
C LEU A 104 0.08 16.88 1.95
N VAL A 105 0.89 16.34 2.86
CA VAL A 105 1.14 14.90 2.96
C VAL A 105 -0.17 14.17 3.31
N ALA A 106 -0.91 14.64 4.31
CA ALA A 106 -2.17 14.04 4.72
C ALA A 106 -3.22 13.99 3.59
N ARG A 107 -3.24 14.99 2.71
CA ARG A 107 -4.12 15.01 1.52
C ARG A 107 -3.73 14.00 0.46
N MET A 108 -2.46 13.61 0.40
CA MET A 108 -1.95 12.66 -0.60
C MET A 108 -1.99 11.21 -0.11
N LEU A 109 -1.83 10.95 1.19
CA LEU A 109 -1.83 9.60 1.78
C LEU A 109 -3.00 8.68 1.40
N PRO A 110 -4.24 9.17 1.18
CA PRO A 110 -5.34 8.32 0.73
C PRO A 110 -5.06 7.57 -0.57
N ILE A 111 -4.16 8.07 -1.43
CA ILE A 111 -3.79 7.38 -2.68
C ILE A 111 -3.14 6.02 -2.41
N CYS A 112 -2.35 5.91 -1.35
CA CYS A 112 -1.70 4.67 -0.93
C CYS A 112 -2.76 3.60 -0.61
N GLU A 113 -3.87 3.99 0.02
CA GLU A 113 -4.97 3.08 0.35
C GLU A 113 -5.60 2.49 -0.91
N TYR A 114 -5.85 3.33 -1.92
CA TYR A 114 -6.40 2.88 -3.21
C TYR A 114 -5.44 1.95 -3.95
N VAL A 115 -4.14 2.25 -3.97
CA VAL A 115 -3.13 1.40 -4.60
C VAL A 115 -3.10 0.01 -3.96
N VAL A 116 -3.09 -0.06 -2.63
CA VAL A 116 -3.12 -1.34 -1.89
C VAL A 116 -4.38 -2.15 -2.21
N VAL A 117 -5.54 -1.49 -2.28
CA VAL A 117 -6.81 -2.15 -2.65
C VAL A 117 -6.76 -2.72 -4.06
N ILE A 118 -6.22 -1.97 -5.03
CA ILE A 118 -6.10 -2.41 -6.42
C ILE A 118 -5.10 -3.56 -6.54
N GLN A 119 -3.92 -3.46 -5.91
CA GLN A 119 -2.92 -4.53 -5.85
C GLN A 119 -3.52 -5.83 -5.31
N ARG A 120 -4.20 -5.77 -4.16
CA ARG A 120 -4.87 -6.93 -3.55
C ARG A 120 -5.95 -7.52 -4.47
N PHE A 121 -6.71 -6.68 -5.16
CA PHE A 121 -7.72 -7.14 -6.11
C PHE A 121 -7.07 -7.93 -7.26
N VAL A 122 -6.03 -7.36 -7.86
CA VAL A 122 -5.29 -7.98 -8.97
C VAL A 122 -4.71 -9.34 -8.59
N GLU A 123 -4.14 -9.44 -7.39
CA GLU A 123 -3.55 -10.67 -6.86
C GLU A 123 -4.61 -11.73 -6.55
N THR A 124 -5.65 -11.36 -5.79
CA THR A 124 -6.68 -12.31 -5.33
C THR A 124 -7.59 -12.79 -6.45
N ARG A 125 -7.87 -11.94 -7.44
CA ARG A 125 -8.78 -12.24 -8.56
C ARG A 125 -8.12 -12.91 -9.75
N SER A 126 -6.83 -13.23 -9.64
CA SER A 126 -6.10 -13.99 -10.66
C SER A 126 -6.41 -15.49 -10.67
N ALA A 127 -7.05 -16.02 -9.63
CA ALA A 127 -7.40 -17.44 -9.54
C ALA A 127 -8.37 -17.89 -10.63
N TYR A 128 -8.18 -19.12 -11.14
CA TYR A 128 -8.96 -19.68 -12.25
C TYR A 128 -10.47 -19.77 -11.98
N GLN A 129 -10.85 -19.83 -10.71
CA GLN A 129 -12.26 -19.82 -10.27
C GLN A 129 -12.98 -18.51 -10.64
N TRP A 130 -12.23 -17.42 -10.86
CA TRP A 130 -12.78 -16.15 -11.31
C TRP A 130 -12.88 -16.19 -12.84
N GLY A 131 -14.07 -15.90 -13.39
CA GLY A 131 -14.31 -15.98 -14.83
C GLY A 131 -13.43 -15.02 -15.65
N LEU A 132 -13.37 -15.26 -16.97
CA LEU A 132 -12.48 -14.55 -17.91
C LEU A 132 -12.61 -13.02 -17.88
N VAL A 133 -13.81 -12.48 -17.65
CA VAL A 133 -14.03 -11.03 -17.53
C VAL A 133 -13.30 -10.46 -16.31
N CYS A 134 -13.29 -11.19 -15.20
CA CYS A 134 -12.58 -10.78 -13.99
C CYS A 134 -11.06 -10.81 -14.21
N HIS A 135 -10.56 -11.80 -14.93
CA HIS A 135 -9.14 -11.87 -15.33
C HIS A 135 -8.74 -10.73 -16.25
N ALA A 136 -9.57 -10.41 -17.25
CA ALA A 136 -9.34 -9.30 -18.16
C ALA A 136 -9.30 -7.95 -17.41
N ALA A 137 -10.24 -7.75 -16.47
CA ALA A 137 -10.24 -6.57 -15.61
C ALA A 137 -8.97 -6.48 -14.74
N ALA A 138 -8.57 -7.59 -14.10
CA ALA A 138 -7.33 -7.65 -13.32
C ALA A 138 -6.08 -7.40 -14.20
N ALA A 139 -6.07 -7.89 -15.44
CA ALA A 139 -4.98 -7.63 -16.37
C ALA A 139 -4.88 -6.15 -16.77
N SER A 140 -6.01 -5.50 -17.04
CA SER A 140 -6.04 -4.06 -17.32
C SER A 140 -5.58 -3.23 -16.11
N MET A 141 -6.00 -3.60 -14.89
CA MET A 141 -5.54 -2.94 -13.66
C MET A 141 -4.04 -3.12 -13.43
N ARG A 142 -3.44 -4.27 -13.81
CA ARG A 142 -1.98 -4.45 -13.77
C ARG A 142 -1.25 -3.46 -14.65
N SER A 143 -1.74 -3.20 -15.85
CA SER A 143 -1.12 -2.21 -16.74
C SER A 143 -1.14 -0.81 -16.12
N VAL A 144 -2.26 -0.41 -15.50
CA VAL A 144 -2.34 0.87 -14.77
C VAL A 144 -1.36 0.92 -13.60
N LEU A 145 -1.20 -0.18 -12.85
CA LEU A 145 -0.22 -0.26 -11.76
C LEU A 145 1.23 -0.16 -12.26
N GLN A 146 1.53 -0.67 -13.45
CA GLN A 146 2.87 -0.54 -14.05
C GLN A 146 3.19 0.92 -14.39
N ASP A 147 2.24 1.64 -14.97
CA ASP A 147 2.38 3.07 -15.26
C ASP A 147 2.54 3.89 -13.98
N TRP A 148 1.78 3.53 -12.92
CA TRP A 148 1.92 4.12 -11.60
C TRP A 148 3.34 3.91 -11.02
N THR A 149 3.85 2.68 -11.04
CA THR A 149 5.22 2.41 -10.57
C THR A 149 6.25 3.22 -11.35
N LEU A 150 6.09 3.33 -12.67
CA LEU A 150 6.99 4.15 -13.49
C LEU A 150 6.95 5.62 -13.07
N MET A 151 5.77 6.19 -12.84
CA MET A 151 5.64 7.56 -12.33
C MET A 151 6.33 7.74 -10.97
N VAL A 152 6.14 6.80 -10.03
CA VAL A 152 6.79 6.86 -8.71
C VAL A 152 8.31 6.81 -8.84
N THR A 153 8.86 5.97 -9.72
CA THR A 153 10.32 5.93 -9.96
C THR A 153 10.87 7.23 -10.54
N GLN A 154 10.09 7.92 -11.39
CA GLN A 154 10.46 9.23 -11.91
C GLN A 154 10.46 10.29 -10.80
N LEU A 155 9.49 10.27 -9.89
CA LEU A 155 9.46 11.16 -8.73
C LEU A 155 10.65 10.91 -7.80
N GLU A 156 11.00 9.64 -7.55
CA GLU A 156 12.19 9.29 -6.77
C GLU A 156 13.47 9.85 -7.40
N HIS A 157 13.59 9.76 -8.73
CA HIS A 157 14.72 10.35 -9.45
C HIS A 157 14.77 11.89 -9.31
N GLN A 158 13.61 12.56 -9.38
CA GLN A 158 13.53 14.01 -9.18
C GLN A 158 13.92 14.41 -7.75
N LEU A 159 13.52 13.62 -6.75
CA LEU A 159 13.91 13.81 -5.35
C LEU A 159 15.43 13.69 -5.18
N ARG A 160 16.03 12.61 -5.72
CA ARG A 160 17.49 12.38 -5.66
C ARG A 160 18.31 13.45 -6.37
N THR A 161 17.75 14.10 -7.39
CA THR A 161 18.39 15.20 -8.11
C THR A 161 18.12 16.58 -7.50
N GLY A 162 17.38 16.65 -6.38
CA GLY A 162 17.06 17.90 -5.68
C GLY A 162 16.07 18.79 -6.41
N ARG A 163 15.25 18.23 -7.30
CA ARG A 163 14.26 18.94 -8.13
C ARG A 163 12.81 18.75 -7.68
N LEU A 164 12.59 17.98 -6.61
CA LEU A 164 11.29 17.73 -6.02
C LEU A 164 11.21 18.40 -4.65
N THR A 165 10.19 19.21 -4.44
CA THR A 165 9.82 19.83 -3.16
C THR A 165 8.31 19.60 -2.94
N LEU A 166 7.86 19.62 -1.69
CA LEU A 166 6.44 19.55 -1.32
C LEU A 166 5.68 20.84 -1.63
#